data_AF-A0A1I2L3W2-F1
#
_entry.id   AF-A0A1I2L3W2-F1
#
_cell.length_a   1.000
_cell.length_b   1.000
_cell.length_c   1.000
_cell.angle_alpha   90.00
_cell.angle_beta   90.00
_cell.angle_gamma   90.00
#
_symmetry.space_group_name_H-M   'P 1'
#
loop_
_entity.id
_entity.type
_entity.pdbx_description
1 polymer ?
#
loop_
_entity_poly.entity_id
_entity_poly.type
_entity_poly.pdbx_seq_one_letter_code
_entity_poly.pdbx_strand_id
1 'polypeptide(L)'
;MVVFDYGEVISRTPHASRDALVAATGVPADELFPVYQELRHDLDRGDLSVVDYWRAIAERTGRTWSITDIHRFWAIDFTGWFEVEPETLAIVEELHDAGTRVALLSNAGFDFGDPYRRSPMGSLFETVVVSAEEHVLKPDASIYLDTCARLGIDAAQMVFVDNRAENAAGAEAIGAVGHHYTSPAGLRAFLQELATGATAEKEPA
;
A
#
# COMPACT_ATOMS: atom_id res chain seq x y z
N MET A 1 -12.25 -12.54 3.92
CA MET A 1 -11.89 -11.10 3.93
C MET A 1 -10.82 -10.92 2.87
N VAL A 2 -10.88 -9.87 2.06
CA VAL A 2 -9.79 -9.55 1.12
C VAL A 2 -9.07 -8.29 1.61
N VAL A 3 -7.77 -8.38 1.82
CA VAL A 3 -6.92 -7.30 2.30
C VAL A 3 -5.96 -6.90 1.19
N PHE A 4 -6.01 -5.64 0.79
CA PHE A 4 -5.24 -5.11 -0.34
C PHE A 4 -4.07 -4.28 0.16
N ASP A 5 -2.91 -4.45 -0.48
CA ASP A 5 -1.93 -3.38 -0.55
C ASP A 5 -2.46 -2.20 -1.39
N TYR A 6 -1.88 -1.03 -1.18
CA TYR A 6 -2.21 0.16 -1.95
C TYR A 6 -1.28 0.37 -3.14
N GLY A 7 0.03 0.44 -2.88
CA GLY A 7 1.04 0.86 -3.84
C GLY A 7 1.16 -0.11 -5.02
N GLU A 8 0.93 0.36 -6.24
CA GLU A 8 1.06 -0.45 -7.46
C GLU A 8 0.11 -1.68 -7.52
N VAL A 9 -0.90 -1.70 -6.63
CA VAL A 9 -2.04 -2.63 -6.67
C VAL A 9 -3.30 -1.83 -6.99
N ILE A 10 -3.68 -0.92 -6.09
CA ILE A 10 -4.79 0.02 -6.29
C ILE A 10 -4.28 1.30 -6.94
N SER A 11 -3.10 1.78 -6.54
CA SER A 11 -2.44 2.90 -7.20
C SER A 11 -1.67 2.41 -8.43
N ARG A 12 -1.36 3.33 -9.34
CA ARG A 12 -0.33 3.16 -10.35
C ARG A 12 1.04 3.53 -9.80
N THR A 13 2.08 3.14 -10.53
CA THR A 13 3.42 3.69 -10.35
C THR A 13 3.38 5.20 -10.64
N PRO A 14 3.85 6.07 -9.74
CA PRO A 14 3.66 7.52 -9.83
C PRO A 14 4.67 8.20 -10.78
N HIS A 15 4.76 7.77 -12.05
CA HIS A 15 5.75 8.24 -13.02
C HIS A 15 5.73 9.77 -13.22
N ALA A 16 4.55 10.36 -13.40
CA ALA A 16 4.42 11.80 -13.61
C ALA A 16 4.89 12.62 -12.38
N SER A 17 4.63 12.11 -11.17
CA SER A 17 5.11 12.73 -9.93
C SER A 17 6.62 12.64 -9.81
N ARG A 18 7.24 11.52 -10.24
CA ARG A 18 8.70 11.38 -10.26
C ARG A 18 9.37 12.42 -11.15
N ASP A 19 8.84 12.66 -12.35
CA ASP A 19 9.36 13.71 -13.24
C ASP A 19 9.18 15.11 -12.64
N ALA A 20 8.03 15.36 -12.01
CA ALA A 20 7.76 16.61 -11.31
C ALA A 20 8.67 16.83 -10.09
N LEU A 21 9.04 15.77 -9.36
CA LEU A 21 9.99 15.82 -8.25
C LEU A 21 11.40 16.17 -8.73
N VAL A 22 11.86 15.56 -9.82
CA VAL A 22 13.16 15.91 -10.43
C VAL A 22 13.18 17.38 -10.83
N ALA A 23 12.13 17.86 -11.49
CA ALA A 23 12.01 19.26 -11.88
C ALA A 23 11.92 20.22 -10.67
N ALA A 24 11.23 19.83 -9.61
CA ALA A 24 11.03 20.67 -8.43
C ALA A 24 12.27 20.73 -7.52
N THR A 25 12.96 19.61 -7.33
CA THR A 25 14.16 19.50 -6.48
C THR A 25 15.42 20.01 -7.19
N GLY A 26 15.45 19.95 -8.53
CA GLY A 26 16.64 20.22 -9.33
C GLY A 26 17.73 19.15 -9.19
N VAL A 27 17.39 17.98 -8.63
CA VAL A 27 18.30 16.85 -8.46
C VAL A 27 18.05 15.85 -9.59
N PRO A 28 19.09 15.39 -10.33
CA PRO A 28 18.96 14.35 -11.33
C PRO A 28 18.30 13.08 -10.78
N ALA A 29 17.52 12.39 -11.62
CA ALA A 29 16.74 11.22 -11.21
C ALA A 29 17.62 10.09 -10.63
N ASP A 30 18.80 9.88 -11.21
CA ASP A 30 19.80 8.89 -10.80
C ASP A 30 20.53 9.24 -9.50
N GLU A 31 20.45 10.50 -9.05
CA GLU A 31 20.92 10.92 -7.72
C GLU A 31 19.77 10.93 -6.69
N LEU A 32 18.59 11.38 -7.08
CA LEU A 32 17.43 11.56 -6.19
C LEU A 32 16.83 10.22 -5.76
N PHE A 33 16.50 9.36 -6.73
CA PHE A 33 15.66 8.19 -6.45
C PHE A 33 16.33 7.07 -5.66
N PRO A 34 17.64 6.81 -5.77
CA PRO A 34 18.30 5.84 -4.89
C PRO A 34 18.17 6.25 -3.42
N VAL A 35 18.39 7.54 -3.12
CA VAL A 35 18.29 8.07 -1.75
C VAL A 35 16.84 8.10 -1.27
N TYR A 36 15.92 8.54 -2.12
CA TYR A 36 14.47 8.48 -1.86
C TYR A 36 14.04 7.06 -1.48
N GLN A 37 14.42 6.06 -2.27
CA GLN A 37 14.01 4.67 -2.05
C GLN A 37 14.62 4.09 -0.78
N GLU A 38 15.90 4.38 -0.52
CA GLU A 38 16.59 3.88 0.67
C GLU A 38 15.94 4.40 1.97
N LEU A 39 15.61 5.69 2.02
CA LEU A 39 15.01 6.32 3.19
C LEU A 39 13.49 6.09 3.29
N ARG A 40 12.85 5.56 2.23
CA ARG A 40 11.40 5.42 2.17
C ARG A 40 10.88 4.46 3.24
N HIS A 41 11.62 3.39 3.53
CA HIS A 41 11.24 2.46 4.60
C HIS A 41 11.16 3.13 5.97
N ASP A 42 12.04 4.07 6.28
CA ASP A 42 12.03 4.76 7.57
C ASP A 42 10.86 5.75 7.67
N LEU A 43 10.48 6.39 6.55
CA LEU A 43 9.23 7.17 6.48
C LEU A 43 8.01 6.27 6.65
N ASP A 44 7.94 5.16 5.91
CA ASP A 44 6.79 4.25 5.91
C ASP A 44 6.67 3.49 7.24
N ARG A 45 7.76 3.25 7.99
CA ARG A 45 7.70 2.70 9.36
C ARG A 45 7.35 3.76 10.40
N GLY A 46 7.39 5.04 10.04
CA GLY A 46 7.17 6.15 10.96
C GLY A 46 8.39 6.50 11.83
N ASP A 47 9.59 6.03 11.46
CA ASP A 47 10.87 6.41 12.09
C ASP A 47 11.29 7.84 11.68
N LEU A 48 10.91 8.27 10.47
CA LEU A 48 11.12 9.62 9.97
C LEU A 48 9.79 10.35 9.80
N SER A 49 9.77 11.63 10.19
CA SER A 49 8.74 12.55 9.73
C SER A 49 8.93 12.89 8.25
N VAL A 50 7.87 13.34 7.56
CA VAL A 50 7.97 13.85 6.17
C VAL A 50 9.07 14.91 6.04
N VAL A 51 9.18 15.80 7.02
CA VAL A 51 10.18 16.89 6.98
C VAL A 51 11.59 16.32 7.14
N ASP A 52 11.80 15.36 8.04
CA ASP A 52 13.11 14.78 8.27
C ASP A 52 13.53 13.85 7.12
N TYR A 53 12.58 13.16 6.49
CA TYR A 53 12.78 12.41 5.25
C TYR A 53 13.35 13.29 4.14
N TRP A 54 12.68 14.41 3.82
CA TRP A 54 13.17 15.33 2.78
C TRP A 54 14.47 16.05 3.17
N ARG A 55 14.71 16.31 4.46
CA ARG A 55 16.00 16.86 4.93
C ARG A 55 17.14 15.87 4.76
N ALA A 56 16.92 14.59 5.07
CA ALA A 56 17.91 13.54 4.88
C ALA A 56 18.24 13.34 3.39
N ILE A 57 17.23 13.41 2.51
CA ILE A 57 17.45 13.45 1.06
C ILE A 57 18.29 14.68 0.67
N ALA A 58 17.97 15.86 1.22
CA ALA A 58 18.70 17.09 0.92
C ALA A 58 20.18 16.94 1.27
N GLU A 59 20.49 16.46 2.47
CA GLU A 59 21.85 16.25 2.95
C GLU A 59 22.64 15.32 2.02
N ARG A 60 22.06 14.17 1.66
CA ARG A 60 22.70 13.16 0.80
C ARG A 60 22.86 13.58 -0.65
N THR A 61 22.07 14.54 -1.11
CA THR A 61 22.15 15.10 -2.47
C THR A 61 22.91 16.44 -2.52
N GLY A 62 23.54 16.85 -1.40
CA GLY A 62 24.31 18.10 -1.31
C GLY A 62 23.44 19.35 -1.45
N ARG A 63 22.15 19.26 -1.09
CA ARG A 63 21.16 20.33 -1.16
C ARG A 63 20.78 20.85 0.22
N THR A 64 20.08 21.97 0.22
CA THR A 64 19.40 22.49 1.41
C THR A 64 18.09 23.09 0.92
N TRP A 65 16.98 22.68 1.53
CA TRP A 65 15.65 23.08 1.13
C TRP A 65 14.92 23.75 2.29
N SER A 66 14.16 24.80 1.98
CA SER A 66 13.28 25.43 2.95
C SER A 66 12.07 24.54 3.25
N ILE A 67 11.31 24.87 4.30
CA ILE A 67 10.04 24.17 4.56
C ILE A 67 9.03 24.36 3.41
N THR A 68 9.10 25.47 2.68
CA THR A 68 8.25 25.72 1.51
C THR A 68 8.59 24.77 0.36
N ASP A 69 9.88 24.51 0.13
CA ASP A 69 10.34 23.56 -0.86
C ASP A 69 9.92 22.13 -0.48
N ILE A 70 10.16 21.74 0.79
CA ILE A 70 9.76 20.42 1.32
C ILE A 70 8.25 20.22 1.19
N HIS A 71 7.43 21.21 1.54
CA HIS A 71 5.98 21.12 1.40
C HIS A 71 5.57 20.91 -0.05
N ARG A 72 6.24 21.57 -1.01
CA ARG A 72 6.00 21.37 -2.43
C ARG A 72 6.37 19.95 -2.87
N PHE A 73 7.51 19.42 -2.44
CA PHE A 73 7.95 18.06 -2.81
C PHE A 73 7.02 17.01 -2.22
N TRP A 74 6.65 17.15 -0.95
CA TRP A 74 5.65 16.32 -0.31
C TRP A 74 4.33 16.33 -1.08
N ALA A 75 3.81 17.49 -1.45
CA ALA A 75 2.55 17.57 -2.20
C ALA A 75 2.63 16.83 -3.56
N ILE A 76 3.75 16.97 -4.28
CA ILE A 76 3.99 16.25 -5.54
C ILE A 76 4.05 14.74 -5.32
N ASP A 77 4.87 14.27 -4.37
CA ASP A 77 5.03 12.86 -4.03
C ASP A 77 3.69 12.26 -3.59
N PHE A 78 3.09 12.84 -2.55
CA PHE A 78 1.84 12.39 -1.94
C PHE A 78 0.71 12.25 -2.96
N THR A 79 0.43 13.30 -3.74
CA THR A 79 -0.67 13.26 -4.71
C THR A 79 -0.39 12.33 -5.90
N GLY A 80 0.89 12.08 -6.21
CA GLY A 80 1.27 11.12 -7.24
C GLY A 80 0.78 9.70 -6.96
N TRP A 81 0.70 9.32 -5.69
CA TRP A 81 0.22 8.00 -5.29
C TRP A 81 -1.30 7.83 -5.41
N PHE A 82 -2.07 8.91 -5.60
CA PHE A 82 -3.53 8.83 -5.76
C PHE A 82 -3.99 8.62 -7.20
N GLU A 83 -3.08 8.44 -8.16
CA GLU A 83 -3.44 7.91 -9.48
C GLU A 83 -3.78 6.43 -9.36
N VAL A 84 -5.03 6.05 -9.65
CA VAL A 84 -5.54 4.69 -9.44
C VAL A 84 -5.42 3.82 -10.70
N GLU A 85 -5.30 2.51 -10.51
CA GLU A 85 -5.54 1.53 -11.56
C GLU A 85 -7.05 1.20 -11.63
N PRO A 86 -7.79 1.73 -12.64
CA PRO A 86 -9.25 1.65 -12.63
C PRO A 86 -9.78 0.21 -12.63
N GLU A 87 -9.08 -0.73 -13.26
CA GLU A 87 -9.53 -2.12 -13.31
C GLU A 87 -9.38 -2.81 -11.94
N THR A 88 -8.33 -2.50 -11.16
CA THR A 88 -8.22 -3.01 -9.80
C THR A 88 -9.25 -2.37 -8.89
N LEU A 89 -9.47 -1.05 -9.01
CA LEU A 89 -10.48 -0.36 -8.21
C LEU A 89 -11.88 -0.92 -8.48
N ALA A 90 -12.21 -1.22 -9.74
CA ALA A 90 -13.47 -1.88 -10.09
C ALA A 90 -13.63 -3.25 -9.41
N ILE A 91 -12.55 -4.04 -9.29
CA ILE A 91 -12.58 -5.31 -8.53
C ILE A 91 -12.86 -5.07 -7.04
N VAL A 92 -12.27 -4.04 -6.43
CA VAL A 92 -12.53 -3.68 -5.03
C VAL A 92 -13.98 -3.25 -4.83
N GLU A 93 -14.53 -2.42 -5.73
CA GLU A 93 -15.93 -2.00 -5.73
C GLU A 93 -16.88 -3.20 -5.88
N GLU A 94 -16.63 -4.09 -6.83
CA GLU A 94 -17.41 -5.32 -7.04
C GLU A 94 -17.43 -6.22 -5.79
N LEU A 95 -16.27 -6.38 -5.11
CA LEU A 95 -16.18 -7.14 -3.87
C LEU A 95 -17.01 -6.48 -2.75
N HIS A 96 -16.89 -5.17 -2.59
CA HIS A 96 -17.63 -4.39 -1.60
C HIS A 96 -19.15 -4.50 -1.83
N ASP A 97 -19.61 -4.27 -3.05
CA ASP A 97 -21.03 -4.32 -3.43
C ASP A 97 -21.62 -5.73 -3.28
N ALA A 98 -20.81 -6.77 -3.47
CA ALA A 98 -21.19 -8.16 -3.21
C ALA A 98 -21.23 -8.52 -1.71
N GLY A 99 -20.93 -7.57 -0.80
CA GLY A 99 -20.89 -7.79 0.64
C GLY A 99 -19.63 -8.50 1.13
N THR A 100 -18.59 -8.61 0.30
CA THR A 100 -17.29 -9.11 0.75
C THR A 100 -16.60 -8.03 1.57
N ARG A 101 -16.22 -8.38 2.80
CA ARG A 101 -15.41 -7.48 3.64
C ARG A 101 -14.06 -7.23 2.97
N VAL A 102 -13.70 -5.95 2.80
CA VAL A 102 -12.43 -5.52 2.23
C VAL A 102 -11.70 -4.58 3.19
N ALA A 103 -10.37 -4.71 3.25
CA ALA A 103 -9.50 -3.86 4.07
C ALA A 103 -8.23 -3.48 3.30
N LEU A 104 -7.56 -2.42 3.75
CA LEU A 104 -6.28 -1.97 3.21
C LEU A 104 -5.16 -2.23 4.22
N LEU A 105 -4.00 -2.70 3.76
CA LEU A 105 -2.77 -2.80 4.54
C LEU A 105 -1.59 -2.29 3.69
N SER A 106 -1.17 -1.07 3.96
CA SER A 106 -0.16 -0.35 3.15
C SER A 106 1.10 -0.04 3.94
N ASN A 107 2.27 -0.26 3.33
CA ASN A 107 3.50 0.35 3.81
C ASN A 107 3.48 1.83 3.38
N ALA A 108 3.14 2.74 4.31
CA ALA A 108 3.01 4.17 4.05
C ALA A 108 3.24 5.00 5.32
N GLY A 109 3.63 6.27 5.14
CA GLY A 109 3.84 7.24 6.20
C GLY A 109 2.55 7.71 6.91
N PHE A 110 2.72 8.40 8.05
CA PHE A 110 1.62 8.96 8.85
C PHE A 110 0.69 9.92 8.08
N ASP A 111 1.18 10.53 7.01
CA ASP A 111 0.44 11.45 6.16
C ASP A 111 -0.57 10.74 5.25
N PHE A 112 -0.49 9.42 5.08
CA PHE A 112 -1.39 8.65 4.19
C PHE A 112 -2.73 8.28 4.82
N GLY A 113 -2.74 7.83 6.08
CA GLY A 113 -3.91 7.19 6.71
C GLY A 113 -5.17 8.06 6.71
N ASP A 114 -5.10 9.23 7.32
CA ASP A 114 -6.25 10.13 7.46
C ASP A 114 -6.83 10.63 6.13
N PRO A 115 -6.03 11.12 5.18
CA PRO A 115 -6.53 11.52 3.87
C PRO A 115 -7.18 10.35 3.12
N TYR A 116 -6.59 9.16 3.17
CA TYR A 116 -7.15 7.99 2.48
C TYR A 116 -8.48 7.57 3.09
N ARG A 117 -8.57 7.44 4.43
CA ARG A 117 -9.80 7.09 5.16
C ARG A 117 -10.96 8.06 4.86
N ARG A 118 -10.65 9.33 4.60
CA ARG A 118 -11.65 10.38 4.30
C ARG A 118 -11.89 10.59 2.80
N SER A 119 -11.17 9.89 1.94
CA SER A 119 -11.36 9.93 0.49
C SER A 119 -12.61 9.14 0.06
N PRO A 120 -13.12 9.34 -1.18
CA PRO A 120 -14.18 8.49 -1.72
C PRO A 120 -13.85 6.99 -1.70
N MET A 121 -12.62 6.61 -2.05
CA MET A 121 -12.17 5.21 -2.01
C MET A 121 -12.15 4.65 -0.58
N GLY A 122 -11.85 5.49 0.41
CA GLY A 122 -11.84 5.09 1.82
C GLY A 122 -13.17 4.50 2.28
N SER A 123 -14.29 4.88 1.65
CA SER A 123 -15.62 4.35 1.97
C SER A 123 -15.81 2.86 1.59
N LEU A 124 -14.96 2.32 0.72
CA LEU A 124 -15.01 0.91 0.32
C LEU A 124 -14.42 -0.01 1.40
N PHE A 125 -13.50 0.49 2.21
CA PHE A 125 -12.72 -0.32 3.14
C PHE A 125 -13.30 -0.29 4.55
N GLU A 126 -13.48 -1.48 5.14
CA GLU A 126 -13.88 -1.63 6.54
C GLU A 126 -12.79 -1.10 7.48
N THR A 127 -11.53 -1.32 7.13
CA THR A 127 -10.38 -0.83 7.87
C THR A 127 -9.24 -0.52 6.91
N VAL A 128 -8.54 0.57 7.20
CA VAL A 128 -7.25 0.91 6.57
C VAL A 128 -6.17 0.72 7.64
N VAL A 129 -5.10 0.01 7.32
CA VAL A 129 -3.94 -0.20 8.20
C VAL A 129 -2.72 0.39 7.50
N VAL A 130 -2.00 1.23 8.23
CA VAL A 130 -0.85 1.99 7.72
C VAL A 130 0.35 1.65 8.59
N SER A 131 1.43 1.18 7.97
CA SER A 131 2.63 0.72 8.68
C SER A 131 3.23 1.74 9.65
N ALA A 132 3.19 3.04 9.34
CA ALA A 132 3.70 4.06 10.24
C ALA A 132 2.89 4.16 11.54
N GLU A 133 1.57 3.94 11.47
CA GLU A 133 0.69 3.89 12.65
C GLU A 133 0.97 2.66 13.52
N GLU A 134 1.52 1.59 12.93
CA GLU A 134 1.87 0.35 13.62
C GLU A 134 3.36 0.26 14.01
N HIS A 135 4.21 1.16 13.51
CA HIS A 135 5.67 1.10 13.61
C HIS A 135 6.31 -0.19 13.07
N VAL A 136 5.62 -0.87 12.16
CA VAL A 136 6.06 -2.15 11.57
C VAL A 136 5.76 -2.14 10.07
N LEU A 137 6.66 -2.68 9.26
CA LEU A 137 6.48 -2.83 7.81
C LEU A 137 6.15 -4.28 7.46
N LYS A 138 5.38 -4.48 6.39
CA LYS A 138 5.43 -5.75 5.64
C LYS A 138 6.86 -6.01 5.16
N PRO A 139 7.37 -7.26 5.17
CA PRO A 139 6.65 -8.51 5.42
C PRO A 139 6.76 -9.05 6.87
N ASP A 140 6.93 -8.19 7.89
CA ASP A 140 6.96 -8.67 9.28
C ASP A 140 5.64 -9.35 9.65
N ALA A 141 5.71 -10.54 10.27
CA ALA A 141 4.54 -11.32 10.67
C ALA A 141 3.57 -10.54 11.57
N SER A 142 4.07 -9.65 12.44
CA SER A 142 3.23 -8.97 13.42
C SER A 142 2.20 -8.05 12.76
N ILE A 143 2.55 -7.38 11.65
CA ILE A 143 1.63 -6.45 10.98
C ILE A 143 0.40 -7.16 10.42
N TYR A 144 0.56 -8.39 9.93
CA TYR A 144 -0.55 -9.20 9.43
C TYR A 144 -1.42 -9.71 10.58
N LEU A 145 -0.80 -10.13 11.70
CA LEU A 145 -1.52 -10.59 12.89
C LEU A 145 -2.30 -9.45 13.55
N ASP A 146 -1.72 -8.26 13.64
CA ASP A 146 -2.38 -7.07 14.17
C ASP A 146 -3.54 -6.64 13.26
N THR A 147 -3.36 -6.76 11.93
CA THR A 147 -4.44 -6.56 10.96
C THR A 147 -5.58 -7.57 11.17
N CYS A 148 -5.27 -8.86 11.37
CA CYS A 148 -6.26 -9.88 11.68
C CYS A 148 -7.04 -9.56 12.98
N ALA A 149 -6.33 -9.14 14.03
CA ALA A 149 -6.91 -8.78 15.31
C ALA A 149 -7.88 -7.58 15.20
N ARG A 150 -7.49 -6.53 14.45
CA ARG A 150 -8.35 -5.37 14.19
C ARG A 150 -9.62 -5.71 13.42
N LEU A 151 -9.49 -6.63 12.47
CA LEU A 151 -10.61 -7.12 11.66
C LEU A 151 -11.43 -8.21 12.38
N GLY A 152 -10.98 -8.71 13.54
CA GLY A 152 -11.63 -9.80 14.25
C GLY A 152 -11.73 -11.08 13.41
N ILE A 153 -10.67 -11.43 12.68
CA ILE A 153 -10.57 -12.63 11.85
C ILE A 153 -9.36 -13.48 12.24
N ASP A 154 -9.42 -14.78 11.94
CA ASP A 154 -8.25 -15.65 11.95
C ASP A 154 -7.44 -15.46 10.66
N ALA A 155 -6.13 -15.76 10.71
CA ALA A 155 -5.24 -15.64 9.55
C ALA A 155 -5.76 -16.42 8.32
N ALA A 156 -6.30 -17.63 8.53
CA ALA A 156 -6.88 -18.46 7.47
C ALA A 156 -8.08 -17.83 6.75
N GLN A 157 -8.67 -16.76 7.28
CA GLN A 157 -9.78 -16.02 6.68
C GLN A 157 -9.34 -14.80 5.86
N MET A 158 -8.03 -14.47 5.90
CA MET A 158 -7.41 -13.38 5.16
C MET A 158 -6.94 -13.88 3.79
N VAL A 159 -7.36 -13.18 2.75
CA VAL A 159 -6.73 -13.22 1.42
C VAL A 159 -5.97 -11.90 1.27
N PHE A 160 -4.65 -11.95 1.23
CA PHE A 160 -3.79 -10.77 1.12
C PHE A 160 -3.25 -10.59 -0.29
N VAL A 161 -3.44 -9.41 -0.87
CA VAL A 161 -3.06 -9.07 -2.25
C VAL A 161 -1.99 -7.99 -2.22
N ASP A 162 -0.81 -8.27 -2.78
CA ASP A 162 0.34 -7.35 -2.74
C ASP A 162 1.21 -7.51 -4.00
N ASN A 163 1.78 -6.41 -4.51
CA ASN A 163 2.62 -6.45 -5.70
C ASN A 163 4.03 -7.01 -5.42
N ARG A 164 4.44 -7.12 -4.16
CA ARG A 164 5.72 -7.71 -3.75
C ARG A 164 5.51 -9.16 -3.33
N ALA A 165 6.12 -10.09 -4.06
CA ALA A 165 6.06 -11.52 -3.75
C ALA A 165 6.45 -11.86 -2.29
N GLU A 166 7.41 -11.14 -1.71
CA GLU A 166 7.82 -11.31 -0.31
C GLU A 166 6.73 -10.93 0.70
N ASN A 167 5.89 -9.94 0.39
CA ASN A 167 4.77 -9.55 1.24
C ASN A 167 3.63 -10.55 1.15
N ALA A 168 3.37 -11.10 -0.04
CA ALA A 168 2.42 -12.20 -0.20
C ALA A 168 2.88 -13.44 0.58
N ALA A 169 4.16 -13.81 0.46
CA ALA A 169 4.74 -14.92 1.22
C ALA A 169 4.75 -14.66 2.75
N GLY A 170 4.93 -13.41 3.19
CA GLY A 170 4.82 -13.03 4.61
C GLY A 170 3.44 -13.31 5.20
N ALA A 171 2.38 -13.03 4.43
CA ALA A 171 1.01 -13.39 4.83
C ALA A 171 0.79 -14.91 4.85
N GLU A 172 1.31 -15.64 3.85
CA GLU A 172 1.25 -17.11 3.81
C GLU A 172 1.93 -17.75 5.03
N ALA A 173 3.04 -17.17 5.50
CA ALA A 173 3.79 -17.66 6.64
C ALA A 173 2.99 -17.65 7.97
N ILE A 174 1.94 -16.81 8.07
CA ILE A 174 1.02 -16.80 9.22
C ILE A 174 -0.25 -17.64 9.00
N GLY A 175 -0.36 -18.32 7.85
CA GLY A 175 -1.52 -19.15 7.48
C GLY A 175 -2.63 -18.42 6.73
N ALA A 176 -2.38 -17.21 6.22
CA ALA A 176 -3.29 -16.53 5.29
C ALA A 176 -3.10 -17.05 3.86
N VAL A 177 -4.01 -16.68 2.96
CA VAL A 177 -3.82 -16.88 1.52
C VAL A 177 -3.13 -15.64 0.95
N GLY A 178 -1.92 -15.80 0.40
CA GLY A 178 -1.20 -14.73 -0.28
C GLY A 178 -1.43 -14.73 -1.79
N HIS A 179 -1.57 -13.55 -2.38
CA HIS A 179 -1.60 -13.36 -3.83
C HIS A 179 -0.55 -12.33 -4.24
N HIS A 180 0.44 -12.76 -5.02
CA HIS A 180 1.37 -11.87 -5.68
C HIS A 180 0.68 -11.21 -6.89
N TYR A 181 0.25 -9.97 -6.69
CA TYR A 181 -0.43 -9.18 -7.69
C TYR A 181 0.51 -8.83 -8.85
N THR A 182 0.07 -9.11 -10.07
CA THR A 182 0.79 -8.76 -11.30
C THR A 182 -0.07 -8.03 -12.33
N SER A 183 -1.39 -8.18 -12.24
CA SER A 183 -2.36 -7.49 -13.11
C SER A 183 -3.78 -7.60 -12.55
N PRO A 184 -4.70 -6.69 -12.95
CA PRO A 184 -6.12 -6.80 -12.60
C PRO A 184 -6.75 -8.11 -13.10
N ALA A 185 -6.39 -8.55 -14.31
CA ALA A 185 -6.89 -9.80 -14.90
C ALA A 185 -6.45 -11.03 -14.09
N GLY A 186 -5.19 -11.07 -13.65
CA GLY A 186 -4.66 -12.14 -12.79
C GLY A 186 -5.34 -12.19 -11.42
N LEU A 187 -5.53 -11.03 -10.80
CA LEU A 187 -6.28 -10.90 -9.55
C LEU A 187 -7.71 -11.42 -9.70
N ARG A 188 -8.40 -11.04 -10.78
CA ARG A 188 -9.78 -11.47 -11.05
C ARG A 188 -9.87 -13.00 -11.19
N ALA A 189 -8.97 -13.61 -11.97
CA ALA A 189 -8.93 -15.06 -12.14
C ALA A 189 -8.73 -15.77 -10.80
N PHE A 190 -7.76 -15.30 -10.00
CA PHE A 190 -7.47 -15.84 -8.68
C PHE A 190 -8.67 -15.77 -7.72
N LEU A 191 -9.35 -14.62 -7.66
CA LEU A 191 -10.53 -14.47 -6.79
C LEU A 191 -11.70 -15.38 -7.21
N GLN A 192 -11.87 -15.62 -8.51
CA GLN A 192 -12.88 -16.54 -9.05
C GLN A 192 -12.57 -18.01 -8.70
N GLU A 193 -11.30 -18.41 -8.80
CA GLU A 193 -10.84 -19.75 -8.40
C GLU A 193 -11.09 -19.99 -6.90
N LEU A 194 -10.77 -19.02 -6.04
CA LEU A 194 -11.06 -19.12 -4.60
C LEU A 194 -12.56 -19.24 -4.31
N ALA A 195 -13.41 -18.47 -4.99
CA ALA A 195 -14.85 -18.52 -4.80
C ALA A 195 -15.42 -19.90 -5.18
N THR A 196 -14.96 -20.49 -6.29
CA THR A 196 -15.40 -21.82 -6.73
C THR A 196 -14.88 -22.95 -5.84
N GLY A 197 -13.63 -22.87 -5.38
CA GLY A 197 -13.06 -23.84 -4.42
C GLY A 197 -13.81 -23.84 -3.08
N ALA A 198 -14.16 -22.67 -2.55
CA ALA A 198 -14.92 -22.55 -1.31
C ALA A 198 -16.35 -23.09 -1.41
N THR A 199 -16.96 -23.10 -2.60
CA THR A 199 -18.28 -23.71 -2.81
C THR A 199 -18.22 -25.23 -2.86
N ALA A 200 -17.14 -25.82 -3.39
CA ALA A 200 -16.98 -27.27 -3.49
C ALA A 200 -16.73 -27.94 -2.13
N GLU A 201 -16.10 -27.26 -1.17
CA GLU A 201 -15.91 -27.77 0.20
C GLU A 201 -17.17 -27.70 1.08
N LYS A 202 -18.20 -26.95 0.65
CA LYS A 202 -19.44 -26.74 1.42
C LYS A 202 -20.61 -27.65 1.02
N GLU A 203 -20.47 -28.51 0.02
CA GLU A 203 -21.47 -29.56 -0.29
C GLU A 203 -21.24 -30.80 0.59
N PRO A 204 -22.14 -31.12 1.53
CA PRO A 204 -22.07 -32.39 2.25
C PRO A 204 -22.58 -33.54 1.37
N ALA A 205 -21.92 -34.70 1.48
CA ALA A 205 -22.42 -35.98 0.97
C ALA A 205 -23.64 -36.48 1.76
#